data_AF-A0A961QU65-F1
#
_entry.id   AF-A0A961QU65-F1
#
_cell.length_a   1.000
_cell.length_b   1.000
_cell.length_c   1.000
_cell.angle_alpha   90.00
_cell.angle_beta   90.00
_cell.angle_gamma   90.00
#
_symmetry.space_group_name_H-M   'P 1'
#
loop_
_entity.id
_entity.type
_entity.pdbx_description
1 polymer ?
#
loop_
_entity_poly.entity_id
_entity_poly.type
_entity_poly.pdbx_seq_one_letter_code
_entity_poly.pdbx_strand_id
1 'polypeptide(L)'
;MNSIVLAVVVMMALSLVRVPVILALIIATFAGGMSAGMSVGDVIVAFEGGLGNGATIALSYALLGAFAVALSRSGITHLLAEKIVGAIGAEPGGRNVFYAKMLLCGALLLCASLAETIIPVHIAFIPILVPPLLEVMDRINLDRRAAACAVTCGLILPYMLLPVGFGAVYQQNILGENINLAGEGVGFAIDTATIPLAMVIPSLGMVAGVLIAVLISYRKPRSYEVKGVGARNEKVAVSTTLTTGQIALSILGIVAALVTQLAT
;
A
#
# COMPACT_ATOMS: atom_id res chain seq x y z
N MET A 1 -12.90 6.36 -30.38
CA MET A 1 -12.78 5.98 -28.96
C MET A 1 -11.86 7.01 -28.30
N ASN A 2 -12.15 7.46 -27.09
CA ASN A 2 -11.26 8.41 -26.39
C ASN A 2 -9.85 7.81 -26.31
N SER A 3 -8.84 8.53 -26.79
CA SER A 3 -7.44 8.10 -26.85
C SER A 3 -6.89 7.69 -25.48
N ILE A 4 -7.39 8.32 -24.41
CA ILE A 4 -7.07 7.98 -23.02
C ILE A 4 -7.60 6.59 -22.67
N VAL A 5 -8.86 6.31 -23.04
CA VAL A 5 -9.49 5.01 -22.78
C VAL A 5 -8.75 3.91 -23.55
N LEU A 6 -8.35 4.17 -24.78
CA LEU A 6 -7.53 3.23 -25.55
C LEU A 6 -6.21 2.92 -24.83
N ALA A 7 -5.47 3.95 -24.39
CA ALA A 7 -4.20 3.77 -23.68
C ALA A 7 -4.36 2.91 -22.42
N VAL A 8 -5.39 3.20 -21.59
CA VAL A 8 -5.66 2.43 -20.37
C VAL A 8 -5.99 0.97 -20.68
N VAL A 9 -6.84 0.71 -21.68
CA VAL A 9 -7.20 -0.66 -22.09
C VAL A 9 -5.97 -1.42 -22.60
N VAL A 10 -5.12 -0.81 -23.42
CA VAL A 10 -3.88 -1.41 -23.92
C VAL A 10 -2.94 -1.76 -22.76
N MET A 11 -2.71 -0.81 -21.84
CA MET A 11 -1.87 -1.04 -20.66
C MET A 11 -2.40 -2.20 -19.80
N MET A 12 -3.71 -2.22 -19.53
CA MET A 12 -4.33 -3.29 -18.75
C MET A 12 -4.23 -4.65 -19.44
N ALA A 13 -4.51 -4.71 -20.74
CA ALA A 13 -4.42 -5.94 -21.51
C ALA A 13 -3.00 -6.52 -21.51
N LEU A 14 -1.97 -5.68 -21.74
CA LEU A 14 -0.57 -6.10 -21.69
C LEU A 14 -0.16 -6.58 -20.30
N SER A 15 -0.59 -5.88 -19.25
CA SER A 15 -0.32 -6.28 -17.86
C SER A 15 -0.96 -7.63 -17.50
N LEU A 16 -2.16 -7.93 -18.03
CA LEU A 16 -2.82 -9.22 -17.83
C LEU A 16 -2.09 -10.38 -18.53
N VAL A 17 -1.42 -10.12 -19.66
CA VAL A 17 -0.56 -11.10 -20.36
C VAL A 17 0.83 -11.19 -19.73
N ARG A 18 1.05 -10.59 -18.55
CA ARG A 18 2.30 -10.59 -17.78
C ARG A 18 3.47 -9.86 -18.45
N VAL A 19 3.17 -8.89 -19.30
CA VAL A 19 4.19 -7.94 -19.78
C VAL A 19 4.61 -7.03 -18.61
N PRO A 20 5.90 -6.71 -18.44
CA PRO A 20 6.34 -5.77 -17.41
C PRO A 20 5.60 -4.43 -17.50
N VAL A 21 5.12 -3.91 -16.37
CA VAL A 21 4.26 -2.72 -16.31
C VAL A 21 4.89 -1.52 -17.01
N ILE A 22 6.21 -1.32 -16.85
CA ILE A 22 6.96 -0.23 -17.50
C ILE A 22 6.85 -0.34 -19.03
N LEU A 23 7.01 -1.55 -19.58
CA LEU A 23 6.90 -1.78 -21.02
C LEU A 23 5.45 -1.60 -21.50
N ALA A 24 4.48 -2.05 -20.71
CA ALA A 24 3.06 -1.86 -21.00
C ALA A 24 2.69 -0.36 -21.04
N LEU A 25 3.23 0.46 -20.14
CA LEU A 25 3.03 1.91 -20.12
C LEU A 25 3.61 2.57 -21.37
N ILE A 26 4.84 2.24 -21.75
CA ILE A 26 5.47 2.79 -22.97
C ILE A 26 4.59 2.49 -24.20
N ILE A 27 4.20 1.23 -24.39
CA ILE A 27 3.36 0.83 -25.54
C ILE A 27 2.00 1.54 -25.51
N ALA A 28 1.38 1.63 -24.33
CA ALA A 28 0.11 2.33 -24.16
C ALA A 28 0.19 3.83 -24.46
N THR A 29 1.29 4.49 -24.08
CA THR A 29 1.53 5.91 -24.39
C THR A 29 1.61 6.13 -25.90
N PHE A 30 2.34 5.28 -26.63
CA PHE A 30 2.40 5.38 -28.10
C PHE A 30 1.03 5.09 -28.75
N ALA A 31 0.33 4.06 -28.29
CA ALA A 31 -1.02 3.75 -28.79
C ALA A 31 -2.00 4.91 -28.54
N GLY A 32 -1.99 5.48 -27.34
CA GLY A 32 -2.82 6.64 -26.97
C GLY A 32 -2.46 7.88 -27.78
N GLY A 33 -1.20 8.28 -27.78
CA GLY A 33 -0.72 9.49 -28.46
C GLY A 33 -0.94 9.46 -29.97
N MET A 34 -0.63 8.35 -30.63
CA MET A 34 -0.88 8.19 -32.07
C MET A 34 -2.38 8.20 -32.38
N SER A 35 -3.22 7.59 -31.52
CA SER A 35 -4.68 7.66 -31.69
C SER A 35 -5.26 9.05 -31.45
N ALA A 36 -4.54 9.92 -30.74
CA ALA A 36 -4.89 11.33 -30.54
C ALA A 36 -4.41 12.24 -31.70
N GLY A 37 -3.75 11.68 -32.71
CA GLY A 37 -3.22 12.42 -33.86
C GLY A 37 -1.86 13.09 -33.60
N MET A 38 -1.19 12.78 -32.49
CA MET A 38 0.15 13.30 -32.18
C MET A 38 1.20 12.64 -33.09
N SER A 39 2.21 13.41 -33.50
CA SER A 39 3.38 12.81 -34.16
C SER A 39 4.19 11.99 -33.16
N VAL A 40 5.02 11.06 -33.64
CA VAL A 40 5.91 10.26 -32.78
C VAL A 40 6.82 11.17 -31.93
N GLY A 41 7.30 12.28 -32.50
CA GLY A 41 8.11 13.26 -31.78
C GLY A 41 7.33 13.91 -30.63
N ASP A 42 6.09 14.35 -30.88
CA ASP A 42 5.26 14.98 -29.85
C ASP A 42 4.91 14.00 -28.71
N VAL A 43 4.72 12.71 -29.04
CA VAL A 43 4.48 11.68 -28.03
C VAL A 43 5.70 11.49 -27.13
N ILE A 44 6.92 11.51 -27.70
CA ILE A 44 8.16 11.41 -26.93
C ILE A 44 8.31 12.63 -26.01
N VAL A 45 8.11 13.84 -26.54
CA VAL A 45 8.21 15.09 -25.76
C VAL A 45 7.18 15.09 -24.62
N ALA A 46 5.95 14.67 -24.88
CA ALA A 46 4.91 14.57 -23.85
C ALA A 46 5.24 13.51 -22.79
N PHE A 47 5.79 12.36 -23.20
CA PHE A 47 6.21 11.30 -22.29
C PHE A 47 7.37 11.73 -21.39
N GLU A 48 8.38 12.39 -21.95
CA GLU A 48 9.52 12.95 -21.21
C GLU A 48 9.07 14.04 -20.23
N GLY A 49 8.19 14.95 -20.65
CA GLY A 49 7.59 15.96 -19.76
C GLY A 49 6.84 15.34 -18.58
N GLY A 50 6.06 14.28 -18.84
CA GLY A 50 5.35 13.54 -17.80
C GLY A 50 6.28 12.84 -16.80
N LEU A 51 7.44 12.34 -17.25
CA LEU A 51 8.45 11.76 -16.36
C LEU A 51 9.10 12.82 -15.45
N GLY A 52 9.32 14.03 -15.97
CA GLY A 52 9.90 15.15 -15.20
C GLY A 52 9.06 15.51 -13.98
N ASN A 53 7.74 15.60 -14.13
CA ASN A 53 6.81 15.89 -13.03
C ASN A 53 6.82 14.79 -11.94
N GLY A 54 7.14 13.55 -12.32
CA GLY A 54 7.29 12.42 -11.40
C GLY A 54 8.68 12.27 -10.76
N ALA A 55 9.69 13.04 -11.17
CA ALA A 55 11.08 12.81 -10.76
C ALA A 55 11.30 13.00 -9.25
N THR A 56 10.70 14.04 -8.66
CA THR A 56 10.76 14.29 -7.20
C THR A 56 10.11 13.14 -6.43
N ILE A 57 8.99 12.62 -6.93
CA ILE A 57 8.30 11.46 -6.33
C ILE A 57 9.20 10.23 -6.45
N ALA A 58 9.80 9.97 -7.61
CA ALA A 58 10.70 8.84 -7.83
C ALA A 58 11.91 8.84 -6.89
N LEU A 59 12.56 10.00 -6.69
CA LEU A 59 13.68 10.14 -5.77
C LEU A 59 13.26 9.88 -4.31
N SER A 60 12.12 10.45 -3.89
CA SER A 60 11.55 10.20 -2.56
C SER A 60 11.25 8.71 -2.34
N TYR A 61 10.73 8.01 -3.35
CA TYR A 61 10.48 6.57 -3.30
C TYR A 61 11.77 5.74 -3.26
N ALA A 62 12.83 6.17 -3.94
CA ALA A 62 14.13 5.51 -3.86
C ALA A 62 14.71 5.60 -2.43
N LEU A 63 14.63 6.78 -1.80
CA LEU A 63 15.05 7.00 -0.42
C LEU A 63 14.20 6.21 0.58
N LEU A 64 12.87 6.18 0.39
CA LEU A 64 11.97 5.32 1.16
C LEU A 64 12.26 3.84 0.99
N GLY A 65 12.62 3.40 -0.21
CA GLY A 65 13.08 2.04 -0.46
C GLY A 65 14.34 1.71 0.33
N ALA A 66 15.32 2.61 0.34
CA ALA A 66 16.53 2.46 1.17
C ALA A 66 16.20 2.41 2.67
N PHE A 67 15.29 3.28 3.14
CA PHE A 67 14.80 3.25 4.52
C PHE A 67 14.07 1.95 4.84
N ALA A 68 13.21 1.45 3.95
CA ALA A 68 12.49 0.18 4.09
C ALA A 68 13.46 -0.99 4.24
N VAL A 69 14.52 -1.02 3.44
CA VAL A 69 15.57 -2.03 3.54
C VAL A 69 16.28 -1.93 4.88
N ALA A 70 16.67 -0.74 5.33
CA ALA A 70 17.29 -0.54 6.64
C ALA A 70 16.37 -0.98 7.80
N LEU A 71 15.08 -0.61 7.73
CA LEU A 71 14.06 -0.96 8.72
C LEU A 71 13.79 -2.47 8.73
N SER A 72 13.77 -3.13 7.57
CA SER A 72 13.60 -4.58 7.49
C SER A 72 14.77 -5.33 8.13
N ARG A 73 15.99 -4.78 8.03
CA ARG A 73 17.21 -5.35 8.62
C ARG A 73 17.35 -5.06 10.11
N SER A 74 16.62 -4.08 10.65
CA SER A 74 16.66 -3.78 12.09
C SER A 74 15.90 -4.80 12.94
N GLY A 75 14.98 -5.57 12.35
CA GLY A 75 14.21 -6.61 13.06
C GLY A 75 12.93 -6.12 13.74
N ILE A 76 12.58 -4.83 13.61
CA ILE A 76 11.36 -4.27 14.23
C ILE A 76 10.09 -4.90 13.67
N THR A 77 10.06 -5.13 12.36
CA THR A 77 8.94 -5.79 11.69
C THR A 77 8.73 -7.21 12.19
N HIS A 78 9.81 -7.90 12.57
CA HIS A 78 9.76 -9.20 13.22
C HIS A 78 9.23 -9.11 14.66
N LEU A 79 9.73 -8.17 15.47
CA LEU A 79 9.19 -7.95 16.83
C LEU A 79 7.71 -7.60 16.83
N LEU A 80 7.28 -6.80 15.85
CA LEU A 80 5.88 -6.42 15.71
C LEU A 80 5.03 -7.67 15.43
N ALA A 81 5.51 -8.56 14.55
CA ALA A 81 4.88 -9.85 14.32
C ALA A 81 4.80 -10.68 15.61
N GLU A 82 5.90 -10.82 16.35
CA GLU A 82 5.93 -11.57 17.62
C GLU A 82 5.00 -10.97 18.67
N LYS A 83 4.93 -9.64 18.79
CA LYS A 83 3.99 -8.96 19.70
C LYS A 83 2.54 -9.22 19.30
N ILE A 84 2.22 -9.17 18.00
CA ILE A 84 0.89 -9.49 17.51
C ILE A 84 0.55 -10.96 17.82
N VAL A 85 1.49 -11.89 17.58
CA VAL A 85 1.35 -13.31 17.90
C VAL A 85 1.11 -13.51 19.41
N GLY A 86 1.93 -12.89 20.26
CA GLY A 86 1.83 -12.99 21.72
C GLY A 86 0.55 -12.38 22.29
N ALA A 87 0.11 -11.24 21.73
CA ALA A 87 -1.16 -10.60 22.11
C ALA A 87 -2.39 -11.44 21.73
N ILE A 88 -2.28 -12.29 20.71
CA ILE A 88 -3.39 -13.10 20.21
C ILE A 88 -3.68 -14.32 21.10
N GLY A 89 -2.76 -14.76 21.97
CA GLY A 89 -2.95 -15.62 23.16
C GLY A 89 -4.14 -16.60 23.22
N ALA A 90 -4.54 -17.23 22.11
CA ALA A 90 -5.82 -17.92 22.01
C ALA A 90 -5.64 -19.44 22.14
N GLU A 91 -6.25 -20.01 23.18
CA GLU A 91 -6.64 -21.42 23.18
C GLU A 91 -7.85 -21.62 22.23
N PRO A 92 -7.89 -22.68 21.42
CA PRO A 92 -8.97 -22.93 20.47
C PRO A 92 -10.29 -23.25 21.20
N GLY A 93 -11.40 -22.57 20.83
CA GLY A 93 -12.77 -23.07 21.10
C GLY A 93 -13.82 -22.12 21.69
N GLY A 94 -13.54 -20.85 21.99
CA GLY A 94 -14.49 -19.94 22.66
C GLY A 94 -14.78 -18.60 21.96
N ARG A 95 -15.62 -17.76 22.60
CA ARG A 95 -15.85 -16.33 22.24
C ARG A 95 -14.54 -15.55 22.04
N ASN A 96 -13.46 -16.02 22.67
CA ASN A 96 -12.09 -15.55 22.52
C ASN A 96 -11.54 -15.61 21.08
N VAL A 97 -11.98 -16.58 20.25
CA VAL A 97 -11.51 -16.76 18.86
C VAL A 97 -12.02 -15.64 17.95
N PHE A 98 -13.27 -15.18 18.16
CA PHE A 98 -13.80 -14.05 17.38
C PHE A 98 -13.04 -12.76 17.67
N TYR A 99 -12.76 -12.48 18.95
CA TYR A 99 -11.95 -11.33 19.34
C TYR A 99 -10.52 -11.44 18.80
N ALA A 100 -9.89 -12.63 18.85
CA ALA A 100 -8.58 -12.86 18.25
C ALA A 100 -8.55 -12.58 16.73
N LYS A 101 -9.59 -13.01 16.00
CA LYS A 101 -9.74 -12.71 14.56
C LYS A 101 -9.87 -11.21 14.30
N MET A 102 -10.72 -10.52 15.06
CA MET A 102 -10.90 -9.07 14.94
C MET A 102 -9.63 -8.31 15.31
N LEU A 103 -8.94 -8.73 16.38
CA LEU A 103 -7.69 -8.14 16.82
C LEU A 103 -6.61 -8.29 15.75
N LEU A 104 -6.46 -9.47 15.15
CA LEU A 104 -5.50 -9.70 14.08
C LEU A 104 -5.83 -8.86 12.83
N CYS A 105 -7.09 -8.85 12.38
CA CYS A 105 -7.50 -8.03 11.24
C CYS A 105 -7.31 -6.53 11.52
N GLY A 106 -7.65 -6.06 12.72
CA GLY A 106 -7.45 -4.67 13.14
C GLY A 106 -5.98 -4.29 13.23
N ALA A 107 -5.13 -5.18 13.76
CA ALA A 107 -3.69 -4.98 13.81
C ALA A 107 -3.09 -4.92 12.40
N LEU A 108 -3.48 -5.83 11.50
CA LEU A 108 -3.05 -5.82 10.10
C LEU A 108 -3.48 -4.55 9.37
N LEU A 109 -4.74 -4.12 9.56
CA LEU A 109 -5.27 -2.89 8.99
C LEU A 109 -4.45 -1.69 9.49
N LEU A 110 -4.28 -1.54 10.81
CA LEU A 110 -3.51 -0.44 11.40
C LEU A 110 -2.06 -0.44 10.91
N CYS A 111 -1.40 -1.59 10.90
CA CYS A 111 -0.02 -1.70 10.45
C CYS A 111 0.10 -1.35 8.96
N ALA A 112 -0.84 -1.80 8.12
CA ALA A 112 -0.89 -1.43 6.72
C ALA A 112 -1.13 0.08 6.53
N SER A 113 -2.01 0.69 7.33
CA SER A 113 -2.24 2.14 7.31
C SER A 113 -0.98 2.93 7.60
N LEU A 114 -0.22 2.53 8.62
CA LEU A 114 1.04 3.17 8.98
C LEU A 114 2.13 2.92 7.91
N ALA A 115 2.21 1.69 7.39
CA ALA A 115 3.18 1.27 6.38
C ALA A 115 2.90 1.80 4.96
N GLU A 116 1.71 2.34 4.71
CA GLU A 116 1.43 3.08 3.47
C GLU A 116 1.55 4.57 3.67
N THR A 117 0.85 5.10 4.68
CA THR A 117 0.61 6.54 4.78
C THR A 117 1.75 7.26 5.47
N ILE A 118 2.37 6.67 6.48
CA ILE A 118 3.44 7.32 7.26
C ILE A 118 4.82 6.95 6.73
N ILE A 119 5.10 5.67 6.57
CA ILE A 119 6.37 5.19 6.04
C ILE A 119 6.03 4.32 4.85
N PRO A 120 6.03 4.82 3.60
CA PRO A 120 5.53 4.09 2.43
C PRO A 120 6.47 2.92 2.08
N VAL A 121 6.36 1.86 2.88
CA VAL A 121 7.20 0.65 2.86
C VAL A 121 6.35 -0.59 2.71
N HIS A 122 5.08 -0.44 2.32
CA HIS A 122 4.11 -1.53 2.12
C HIS A 122 4.67 -2.70 1.29
N ILE A 123 5.48 -2.40 0.26
CA ILE A 123 6.12 -3.39 -0.63
C ILE A 123 7.04 -4.33 0.17
N ALA A 124 7.78 -3.81 1.14
CA ALA A 124 8.64 -4.62 2.02
C ALA A 124 7.85 -5.18 3.22
N PHE A 125 6.88 -4.41 3.72
CA PHE A 125 6.07 -4.76 4.87
C PHE A 125 5.26 -6.04 4.65
N ILE A 126 4.57 -6.20 3.52
CA ILE A 126 3.71 -7.37 3.28
C ILE A 126 4.51 -8.67 3.28
N PRO A 127 5.62 -8.82 2.52
CA PRO A 127 6.44 -10.03 2.53
C PRO A 127 7.10 -10.33 3.88
N ILE A 128 7.28 -9.33 4.76
CA ILE A 128 7.92 -9.54 6.06
C ILE A 128 6.90 -9.86 7.14
N LEU A 129 5.81 -9.09 7.24
CA LEU A 129 4.83 -9.23 8.32
C LEU A 129 3.83 -10.36 8.07
N VAL A 130 3.36 -10.56 6.83
CA VAL A 130 2.28 -11.51 6.56
C VAL A 130 2.71 -12.98 6.76
N PRO A 131 3.89 -13.45 6.28
CA PRO A 131 4.29 -14.84 6.47
C PRO A 131 4.30 -15.37 7.90
N PRO A 132 4.89 -14.70 8.91
CA PRO A 132 4.86 -15.19 10.29
C PRO A 132 3.44 -15.22 10.88
N LEU A 133 2.54 -14.34 10.42
CA LEU A 133 1.15 -14.33 10.86
C LEU A 133 0.31 -15.45 10.25
N LEU A 134 0.76 -16.12 9.19
CA LEU A 134 0.01 -17.23 8.57
C LEU A 134 -0.20 -18.40 9.53
N GLU A 135 0.75 -18.67 10.41
CA GLU A 135 0.61 -19.72 11.43
C GLU A 135 -0.45 -19.34 12.47
N VAL A 136 -0.47 -18.07 12.89
CA VAL A 136 -1.49 -17.55 13.82
C VAL A 136 -2.87 -17.60 13.18
N MET A 137 -2.98 -17.19 11.91
CA MET A 137 -4.23 -17.26 11.14
C MET A 137 -4.78 -18.69 11.09
N ASP A 138 -3.90 -19.67 10.92
CA ASP A 138 -4.29 -21.08 10.86
C ASP A 138 -4.77 -21.59 12.22
N ARG A 139 -4.03 -21.29 13.31
CA ARG A 139 -4.42 -21.65 14.69
C ARG A 139 -5.82 -21.13 15.07
N ILE A 140 -6.17 -19.92 14.62
CA ILE A 140 -7.49 -19.32 14.89
C ILE A 140 -8.52 -19.59 13.78
N ASN A 141 -8.19 -20.38 12.76
CA ASN A 141 -9.02 -20.66 11.57
C ASN A 141 -9.57 -19.38 10.90
N LEU A 142 -8.72 -18.36 10.72
CA LEU A 142 -9.04 -17.15 9.99
C LEU A 142 -8.91 -17.38 8.48
N ASP A 143 -9.93 -16.99 7.71
CA ASP A 143 -9.81 -16.97 6.25
C ASP A 143 -8.80 -15.89 5.83
N ARG A 144 -7.72 -16.31 5.16
CA ARG A 144 -6.63 -15.44 4.69
C ARG A 144 -7.12 -14.33 3.75
N ARG A 145 -8.30 -14.49 3.11
CA ARG A 145 -8.93 -13.46 2.29
C ARG A 145 -9.47 -12.30 3.12
N ALA A 146 -9.97 -12.58 4.33
CA ALA A 146 -10.40 -11.53 5.26
C ALA A 146 -9.20 -10.67 5.69
N ALA A 147 -8.07 -11.32 6.00
CA ALA A 147 -6.81 -10.65 6.32
C ALA A 147 -6.31 -9.82 5.13
N ALA A 148 -6.37 -10.35 3.91
CA ALA A 148 -6.01 -9.60 2.70
C ALA A 148 -6.91 -8.36 2.52
N CYS A 149 -8.22 -8.47 2.69
CA CYS A 149 -9.13 -7.32 2.66
C CYS A 149 -8.80 -6.28 3.73
N ALA A 150 -8.44 -6.71 4.95
CA ALA A 150 -8.03 -5.81 6.02
C ALA A 150 -6.73 -5.07 5.69
N VAL A 151 -5.73 -5.77 5.15
CA VAL A 151 -4.48 -5.16 4.67
C VAL A 151 -4.75 -4.18 3.54
N THR A 152 -5.47 -4.57 2.49
CA THR A 152 -5.78 -3.69 1.35
C THR A 152 -6.59 -2.46 1.77
N CYS A 153 -7.54 -2.62 2.69
CA CYS A 153 -8.27 -1.49 3.27
C CYS A 153 -7.33 -0.56 4.05
N GLY A 154 -6.45 -1.12 4.88
CA GLY A 154 -5.45 -0.36 5.62
C GLY A 154 -4.49 0.40 4.72
N LEU A 155 -4.08 -0.18 3.59
CA LEU A 155 -3.24 0.54 2.61
C LEU A 155 -3.99 1.72 2.00
N ILE A 156 -5.22 1.51 1.52
CA ILE A 156 -5.91 2.50 0.68
C ILE A 156 -6.62 3.60 1.48
N LEU A 157 -7.33 3.22 2.54
CA LEU A 157 -8.22 4.11 3.28
C LEU A 157 -7.52 5.38 3.83
N PRO A 158 -6.34 5.32 4.44
CA PRO A 158 -5.80 6.47 5.13
C PRO A 158 -5.19 7.50 4.18
N TYR A 159 -4.51 7.10 3.09
CA TYR A 159 -4.00 8.08 2.12
C TYR A 159 -5.13 8.81 1.37
N MET A 160 -6.32 8.22 1.30
CA MET A 160 -7.52 8.87 0.73
C MET A 160 -8.08 9.97 1.64
N LEU A 161 -7.97 9.84 2.96
CA LEU A 161 -8.60 10.74 3.93
C LEU A 161 -7.63 11.67 4.64
N LEU A 162 -6.39 11.24 4.85
CA LEU A 162 -5.40 11.94 5.67
C LEU A 162 -4.33 12.53 4.75
N PRO A 163 -4.24 13.87 4.63
CA PRO A 163 -3.21 14.54 3.84
C PRO A 163 -1.87 14.58 4.61
N VAL A 164 -1.35 13.40 4.98
CA VAL A 164 -0.07 13.24 5.69
C VAL A 164 0.76 12.15 5.02
N GLY A 165 2.08 12.31 5.01
CA GLY A 165 3.02 11.40 4.35
C GLY A 165 2.60 11.11 2.90
N PHE A 166 2.37 9.85 2.55
CA PHE A 166 1.94 9.50 1.18
C PHE A 166 0.56 10.08 0.82
N GLY A 167 -0.34 10.28 1.78
CA GLY A 167 -1.64 10.90 1.52
C GLY A 167 -1.52 12.34 1.03
N ALA A 168 -0.54 13.11 1.54
CA ALA A 168 -0.26 14.45 1.03
C ALA A 168 0.22 14.40 -0.42
N VAL A 169 1.21 13.54 -0.70
CA VAL A 169 1.77 13.33 -2.06
C VAL A 169 0.67 12.91 -3.05
N TYR A 170 -0.16 11.94 -2.67
CA TYR A 170 -1.23 11.45 -3.52
C TYR A 170 -2.31 12.51 -3.76
N GLN A 171 -2.78 13.19 -2.72
CA GLN A 171 -3.87 14.15 -2.86
C GLN A 171 -3.43 15.44 -3.55
N GLN A 172 -2.27 15.98 -3.20
CA GLN A 172 -1.82 17.28 -3.67
C GLN A 172 -1.08 17.16 -5.00
N ASN A 173 0.00 16.38 -5.04
CA ASN A 173 0.95 16.32 -6.17
C ASN A 173 0.50 15.36 -7.28
N ILE A 174 -0.38 14.40 -6.98
CA ILE A 174 -0.89 13.48 -8.00
C ILE A 174 -2.32 13.88 -8.37
N LEU A 175 -3.27 13.73 -7.46
CA LEU A 175 -4.68 13.89 -7.79
C LEU A 175 -5.04 15.35 -8.10
N GLY A 176 -4.68 16.28 -7.21
CA GLY A 176 -4.96 17.70 -7.37
C GLY A 176 -4.32 18.30 -8.61
N GLU A 177 -3.02 18.07 -8.79
CA GLU A 177 -2.27 18.55 -9.96
C GLU A 177 -2.85 18.02 -11.27
N ASN A 178 -3.11 16.72 -11.39
CA ASN A 178 -3.68 16.14 -12.62
C ASN A 178 -5.11 16.65 -12.92
N ILE A 179 -5.95 16.87 -11.90
CA ILE A 179 -7.29 17.44 -12.09
C ILE A 179 -7.19 18.89 -12.57
N ASN A 180 -6.32 19.69 -11.97
CA ASN A 180 -6.14 21.09 -12.34
C ASN A 180 -5.56 21.24 -13.74
N LEU A 181 -4.58 20.42 -14.12
CA LEU A 181 -4.04 20.37 -15.48
C LEU A 181 -5.11 19.99 -16.51
N ALA A 182 -5.98 19.03 -16.20
CA ALA A 182 -7.08 18.66 -17.08
C ALA A 182 -8.19 19.72 -17.16
N GLY A 183 -8.39 20.49 -16.08
CA GLY A 183 -9.41 21.52 -15.94
C GLY A 183 -9.01 22.89 -16.48
N GLU A 184 -7.72 23.15 -16.68
CA GLU A 184 -7.19 24.46 -17.11
C GLU A 184 -7.86 24.95 -18.41
N GLY A 185 -8.03 24.07 -19.38
CA GLY A 185 -8.65 24.39 -20.68
C GLY A 185 -10.14 24.79 -20.61
N VAL A 186 -10.81 24.53 -19.49
CA VAL A 186 -12.23 24.89 -19.26
C VAL A 186 -12.41 25.85 -18.07
N GLY A 187 -11.33 26.42 -17.55
CA GLY A 187 -11.36 27.33 -16.40
C GLY A 187 -11.77 26.65 -15.09
N PHE A 188 -11.55 25.33 -14.98
CA PHE A 188 -11.87 24.55 -13.81
C PHE A 188 -10.61 24.29 -12.98
N ALA A 189 -10.64 24.66 -11.71
CA ALA A 189 -9.59 24.36 -10.75
C ALA A 189 -10.20 23.92 -9.43
N ILE A 190 -9.56 22.97 -8.77
CA ILE A 190 -9.90 22.50 -7.44
C ILE A 190 -8.85 22.94 -6.43
N ASP A 191 -9.32 23.28 -5.23
CA ASP A 191 -8.45 23.42 -4.08
C ASP A 191 -8.16 22.02 -3.51
N THR A 192 -6.88 21.71 -3.33
CA THR A 192 -6.42 20.44 -2.77
C THR A 192 -6.97 20.17 -1.37
N ALA A 193 -7.35 21.20 -0.61
CA ALA A 193 -8.00 21.04 0.70
C ALA A 193 -9.40 20.41 0.61
N THR A 194 -10.05 20.43 -0.55
CA THR A 194 -11.38 19.82 -0.77
C THR A 194 -11.30 18.33 -1.12
N ILE A 195 -10.12 17.84 -1.48
CA ILE A 195 -9.91 16.45 -1.91
C ILE A 195 -10.27 15.44 -0.80
N PRO A 196 -9.82 15.59 0.47
CA PRO A 196 -10.21 14.68 1.53
C PRO A 196 -11.73 14.51 1.66
N LEU A 197 -12.48 15.61 1.52
CA LEU A 197 -13.94 15.60 1.64
C LEU A 197 -14.58 14.82 0.48
N ALA A 198 -14.09 15.01 -0.75
CA ALA A 198 -14.55 14.24 -1.90
C ALA A 198 -14.21 12.75 -1.78
N MET A 199 -13.06 12.43 -1.17
CA MET A 199 -12.60 11.06 -0.95
C MET A 199 -13.35 10.33 0.18
N VAL A 200 -14.22 10.99 0.95
CA VAL A 200 -15.08 10.32 1.94
C VAL A 200 -15.98 9.28 1.29
N ILE A 201 -16.55 9.58 0.11
CA ILE A 201 -17.46 8.66 -0.60
C ILE A 201 -16.78 7.32 -0.94
N PRO A 202 -15.65 7.28 -1.67
CA PRO A 202 -14.95 6.02 -1.92
C PRO A 202 -14.41 5.37 -0.64
N SER A 203 -13.99 6.17 0.35
CA SER A 203 -13.50 5.67 1.65
C SER A 203 -14.58 4.92 2.43
N LEU A 204 -15.82 5.42 2.44
CA LEU A 204 -16.95 4.72 3.04
C LEU A 204 -17.22 3.38 2.34
N GLY A 205 -17.04 3.32 1.02
CA GLY A 205 -17.09 2.08 0.24
C GLY A 205 -16.02 1.07 0.67
N MET A 206 -14.79 1.53 0.91
CA MET A 206 -13.69 0.69 1.41
C MET A 206 -13.98 0.15 2.82
N VAL A 207 -14.49 0.99 3.72
CA VAL A 207 -14.89 0.59 5.08
C VAL A 207 -16.05 -0.41 5.03
N ALA A 208 -17.08 -0.15 4.22
CA ALA A 208 -18.18 -1.09 4.05
C ALA A 208 -17.69 -2.43 3.48
N GLY A 209 -16.78 -2.39 2.50
CA GLY A 209 -16.20 -3.58 1.89
C GLY A 209 -15.44 -4.46 2.90
N VAL A 210 -14.60 -3.86 3.76
CA VAL A 210 -13.88 -4.64 4.78
C VAL A 210 -14.82 -5.17 5.87
N LEU A 211 -15.85 -4.41 6.26
CA LEU A 211 -16.85 -4.87 7.22
C LEU A 211 -17.64 -6.05 6.66
N ILE A 212 -18.09 -5.98 5.41
CA ILE A 212 -18.77 -7.09 4.73
C ILE A 212 -17.83 -8.30 4.62
N ALA A 213 -16.56 -8.08 4.24
CA ALA A 213 -15.58 -9.15 4.12
C ALA A 213 -15.35 -9.88 5.45
N VAL A 214 -15.12 -9.15 6.54
CA VAL A 214 -14.78 -9.72 7.86
C VAL A 214 -16.02 -10.29 8.57
N LEU A 215 -17.17 -9.60 8.51
CA LEU A 215 -18.36 -9.98 9.29
C LEU A 215 -19.31 -10.93 8.54
N ILE A 216 -19.33 -10.90 7.21
CA ILE A 216 -20.32 -11.61 6.40
C ILE A 216 -19.65 -12.63 5.47
N SER A 217 -18.83 -12.19 4.51
CA SER A 217 -18.33 -13.04 3.42
C SER A 217 -17.35 -14.10 3.88
N TYR A 218 -16.40 -13.74 4.75
CA TYR A 218 -15.30 -14.61 5.18
C TYR A 218 -15.36 -14.98 6.67
N ARG A 219 -16.55 -14.91 7.27
CA ARG A 219 -16.77 -15.24 8.70
C ARG A 219 -16.54 -16.70 9.06
N LYS A 220 -16.67 -17.61 8.08
CA LYS A 220 -16.61 -19.06 8.30
C LYS A 220 -15.17 -19.49 8.64
N PRO A 221 -14.97 -20.41 9.60
CA PRO A 221 -13.65 -20.94 9.88
C PRO A 221 -13.10 -21.66 8.66
N ARG A 222 -11.80 -21.49 8.40
CA ARG A 222 -11.13 -22.13 7.27
C ARG A 222 -9.77 -22.63 7.73
N SER A 223 -9.54 -23.93 7.54
CA SER A 223 -8.24 -24.55 7.68
C SER A 223 -7.50 -24.46 6.35
N TYR A 224 -6.20 -24.20 6.41
CA TYR A 224 -5.36 -24.23 5.24
C TYR A 224 -4.31 -25.31 5.45
N GLU A 225 -4.10 -26.16 4.45
CA GLU A 225 -2.91 -26.99 4.48
C GLU A 225 -1.69 -26.07 4.44
N VAL A 226 -0.92 -26.07 5.52
CA VAL A 226 0.40 -25.45 5.56
C VAL A 226 1.34 -26.32 4.72
N LYS A 227 1.13 -26.33 3.39
CA LYS A 227 2.19 -26.74 2.46
C LYS A 227 3.29 -25.73 2.67
N GLY A 228 4.33 -26.14 3.39
CA GLY A 228 5.42 -25.28 3.86
C GLY A 228 5.74 -24.22 2.82
N VAL A 229 5.17 -23.03 3.04
CA VAL A 229 5.44 -21.88 2.19
C VAL A 229 6.90 -21.64 2.41
N GLY A 230 7.68 -21.95 1.38
CA GLY A 230 9.10 -22.19 1.48
C GLY A 230 9.76 -21.16 2.38
N ALA A 231 10.46 -21.67 3.39
CA ALA A 231 11.59 -21.02 4.03
C ALA A 231 12.69 -20.79 2.98
N ARG A 232 12.40 -19.95 1.99
CA ARG A 232 13.31 -19.41 0.98
C ARG A 232 13.53 -17.92 1.18
N ASN A 233 13.19 -17.41 2.36
CA ASN A 233 14.08 -16.45 2.98
C ASN A 233 15.14 -17.29 3.67
N GLU A 234 16.40 -17.10 3.29
CA GLU A 234 17.49 -17.29 4.23
C GLU A 234 16.97 -16.82 5.59
N LYS A 235 17.05 -17.68 6.60
CA LYS A 235 17.00 -17.22 7.99
C LYS A 235 18.19 -16.29 8.12
N VAL A 236 18.04 -15.02 7.71
CA VAL A 236 18.84 -13.95 8.26
C VAL A 236 18.48 -14.05 9.73
N ALA A 237 19.39 -14.64 10.49
CA ALA A 237 19.31 -14.76 11.92
C ALA A 237 19.39 -13.33 12.46
N VAL A 238 18.29 -12.59 12.35
CA VAL A 238 18.13 -11.33 13.06
C VAL A 238 17.98 -11.75 14.51
N SER A 239 19.03 -11.49 15.28
CA SER A 239 19.09 -11.78 16.70
C SER A 239 17.82 -11.26 17.37
N THR A 240 17.06 -12.17 17.98
CA THR A 240 15.70 -11.97 18.52
C THR A 240 15.63 -11.08 19.76
N THR A 241 16.71 -10.36 20.07
CA THR A 241 16.81 -9.46 21.21
C THR A 241 17.29 -8.10 20.74
N LEU A 242 16.36 -7.30 20.24
CA LEU A 242 16.58 -5.89 20.01
C LEU A 242 16.78 -5.18 21.35
N THR A 243 17.89 -4.48 21.49
CA THR A 243 18.16 -3.68 22.69
C THR A 243 17.22 -2.47 22.72
N THR A 244 16.84 -2.01 23.92
CA THR A 244 16.00 -0.81 24.11
C THR A 244 16.54 0.40 23.34
N GLY A 245 17.86 0.53 23.21
CA GLY A 245 18.51 1.56 22.40
C GLY A 245 18.25 1.44 20.89
N GLN A 246 18.18 0.23 20.33
CA GLN A 246 17.88 0.02 18.91
C GLN A 246 16.41 0.33 18.59
N ILE A 247 15.49 0.01 19.52
CA ILE A 247 14.08 0.39 19.40
C ILE A 247 13.95 1.92 19.46
N ALA A 248 14.60 2.57 20.43
CA ALA A 248 14.60 4.02 20.55
C ALA A 248 15.17 4.71 19.31
N LEU A 249 16.31 4.23 18.79
CA LEU A 249 16.92 4.75 17.57
C LEU A 249 16.00 4.63 16.36
N SER A 250 15.28 3.52 16.26
CA SER A 250 14.38 3.29 15.14
C SER A 250 13.11 4.12 15.24
N ILE A 251 12.54 4.28 16.44
CA ILE A 251 11.43 5.23 16.67
C ILE A 251 11.90 6.64 16.32
N LEU A 252 13.11 7.02 16.73
CA LEU A 252 13.69 8.31 16.41
C LEU A 252 13.89 8.48 14.89
N GLY A 253 14.31 7.43 14.18
CA GLY A 253 14.39 7.42 12.72
C GLY A 253 13.02 7.57 12.04
N ILE A 254 11.99 6.90 12.55
CA ILE A 254 10.60 7.04 12.08
C ILE A 254 10.10 8.47 12.30
N VAL A 255 10.32 9.03 13.49
CA VAL A 255 9.93 10.40 13.83
C VAL A 255 10.69 11.41 12.97
N ALA A 256 12.00 11.22 12.76
CA ALA A 256 12.79 12.10 11.90
C ALA A 256 12.32 12.03 10.44
N ALA A 257 12.01 10.83 9.92
CA ALA A 257 11.43 10.65 8.60
C ALA A 257 10.06 11.35 8.47
N LEU A 258 9.18 11.18 9.47
CA LEU A 258 7.88 11.85 9.49
C LEU A 258 8.02 13.38 9.55
N VAL A 259 8.90 13.90 10.40
CA VAL A 259 9.12 15.34 10.56
C VAL A 259 9.68 15.95 9.28
N THR A 260 10.67 15.30 8.66
CA THR A 260 11.22 15.76 7.38
C THR A 260 10.16 15.71 6.28
N GLN A 261 9.36 14.65 6.20
CA GLN A 261 8.25 14.55 5.25
C GLN A 261 7.14 15.59 5.47
N LEU A 262 6.85 15.98 6.72
CA LEU A 262 5.85 17.00 7.03
C LEU A 262 6.36 18.44 6.85
N ALA A 263 7.68 18.64 6.88
CA ALA A 263 8.31 19.94 6.74
C ALA A 263 8.69 20.30 5.30
N THR A 264 8.59 19.34 4.36
CA THR A 264 8.86 19.52 2.94
C THR A 264 7.54 19.54 2.17
#